data_AF-A0A496W5N8-F1
#
_entry.id   AF-A0A496W5N8-F1
#
_cell.length_a   1.000
_cell.length_b   1.000
_cell.length_c   1.000
_cell.angle_alpha   90.00
_cell.angle_beta   90.00
_cell.angle_gamma   90.00
#
_symmetry.space_group_name_H-M   'P 1'
#
loop_
_entity.id
_entity.type
_entity.pdbx_description
1 polymer ?
#
loop_
_entity_poly.entity_id
_entity_poly.type
_entity_poly.pdbx_seq_one_letter_code
_entity_poly.pdbx_strand_id
1 'polypeptide(L)'
;MYILKPVRCFVKCLNELNFSLTQKKALEVILWLATKKPNIGYHALLKTLFFAEEYHLNHYGRPIVGDVYLAMAYGPVASTTYDILKQEALAIELLDDDLPFDNVDKKITPLRKPDLRQLSPSDIEALEYAVKD
;
A
#
# COMPACT_ATOMS: atom_id res chain seq x y z
N MET A 1 0.45 21.56 4.58
CA MET A 1 0.66 20.91 3.27
C MET A 1 -0.71 20.40 2.82
N TYR A 2 -1.29 21.00 1.77
CA TYR A 2 -2.65 20.71 1.31
C TYR A 2 -2.62 19.60 0.25
N ILE A 3 -3.57 18.65 0.29
CA ILE A 3 -3.80 17.73 -0.84
C ILE A 3 -4.12 18.57 -2.08
N LEU A 4 -3.36 18.39 -3.15
CA LEU A 4 -3.62 19.06 -4.43
C LEU A 4 -4.93 18.52 -5.03
N LYS A 5 -5.74 19.39 -5.66
CA LYS A 5 -6.97 19.00 -6.38
C LYS A 5 -6.81 17.76 -7.29
N PRO A 6 -5.69 17.56 -8.03
CA PRO A 6 -5.48 16.38 -8.86
C PRO A 6 -5.53 15.06 -8.08
N VAL A 7 -4.89 15.00 -6.91
CA VAL A 7 -4.87 13.79 -6.06
C VAL A 7 -6.27 13.44 -5.57
N ARG A 8 -7.07 14.46 -5.20
CA ARG A 8 -8.45 14.24 -4.75
C ARG A 8 -9.35 13.72 -5.88
N CYS A 9 -9.16 14.21 -7.11
CA CYS A 9 -9.84 13.68 -8.29
C CYS A 9 -9.41 12.23 -8.58
N PHE A 10 -8.11 11.94 -8.47
CA PHE A 10 -7.60 10.59 -8.71
C PHE A 10 -8.12 9.57 -7.69
N VAL A 11 -8.12 9.91 -6.39
CA VAL A 11 -8.73 9.06 -5.34
C VAL A 11 -10.20 8.77 -5.63
N LYS A 12 -10.95 9.77 -6.11
CA LYS A 12 -12.36 9.57 -6.50
C LYS A 12 -12.47 8.59 -7.67
N CYS A 13 -11.67 8.78 -8.72
CA CYS A 13 -11.63 7.89 -9.89
C CYS A 13 -11.28 6.45 -9.47
N LEU A 14 -10.26 6.29 -8.62
CA LEU A 14 -9.80 4.99 -8.16
C LEU A 14 -10.91 4.24 -7.39
N ASN A 15 -11.66 4.94 -6.54
CA ASN A 15 -12.78 4.34 -5.79
C ASN A 15 -14.01 4.05 -6.66
N GLU A 16 -14.14 4.65 -7.86
CA GLU A 16 -15.20 4.31 -8.82
C GLU A 16 -14.89 3.02 -9.60
N LEU A 17 -13.62 2.57 -9.58
CA LEU A 17 -13.22 1.31 -10.18
C LEU A 17 -13.42 0.18 -9.16
N ASN A 18 -14.37 -0.73 -9.46
CA ASN A 18 -14.70 -1.87 -8.59
C ASN A 18 -13.61 -2.96 -8.60
N PHE A 19 -12.49 -2.69 -7.91
CA PHE A 19 -11.45 -3.70 -7.67
C PHE A 19 -11.62 -4.36 -6.31
N SER A 20 -11.31 -5.66 -6.24
CA SER A 20 -11.32 -6.42 -4.99
C SER A 20 -9.98 -6.30 -4.26
N LEU A 21 -10.02 -5.83 -3.03
CA LEU A 21 -8.85 -5.82 -2.14
C LEU A 21 -8.31 -7.25 -1.98
N THR A 22 -7.00 -7.42 -2.14
CA THR A 22 -6.31 -8.66 -1.79
C THR A 22 -5.38 -8.42 -0.61
N GLN A 23 -5.79 -8.84 0.60
CA GLN A 23 -5.02 -8.63 1.84
C GLN A 23 -3.64 -9.29 1.80
N LYS A 24 -3.54 -10.48 1.20
CA LYS A 24 -2.24 -11.16 0.97
C LYS A 24 -1.29 -10.29 0.16
N LYS A 25 -1.77 -9.68 -0.93
CA LYS A 25 -0.96 -8.73 -1.71
C LYS A 25 -0.59 -7.50 -0.88
N ALA A 26 -1.52 -6.95 -0.10
CA ALA A 26 -1.23 -5.81 0.78
C ALA A 26 -0.06 -6.13 1.74
N LEU A 27 -0.06 -7.30 2.37
CA LEU A 27 1.03 -7.77 3.22
C LEU A 27 2.35 -7.89 2.46
N GLU A 28 2.35 -8.54 1.29
CA GLU A 28 3.59 -8.69 0.52
C GLU A 28 4.14 -7.35 0.02
N VAL A 29 3.27 -6.39 -0.31
CA VAL A 29 3.67 -5.03 -0.66
C VAL A 29 4.27 -4.29 0.54
N ILE A 30 3.67 -4.40 1.72
CA ILE A 30 4.22 -3.82 2.97
C ILE A 30 5.62 -4.37 3.21
N LEU A 31 5.81 -5.68 3.13
CA LEU A 31 7.11 -6.33 3.34
C LEU A 31 8.13 -5.93 2.28
N TRP A 32 7.71 -5.83 1.02
CA TRP A 32 8.57 -5.41 -0.07
C TRP A 32 9.07 -3.98 0.15
N LEU A 33 8.17 -3.05 0.48
CA LEU A 33 8.53 -1.66 0.77
C LEU A 33 9.42 -1.54 1.99
N ALA A 34 9.13 -2.25 3.08
CA ALA A 34 9.94 -2.24 4.29
C ALA A 34 11.32 -2.90 4.10
N THR A 35 11.43 -3.87 3.17
CA THR A 35 12.72 -4.44 2.76
C THR A 35 13.55 -3.44 1.95
N LYS A 36 12.92 -2.66 1.06
CA LYS A 36 13.60 -1.66 0.23
C LYS A 36 13.97 -0.37 0.98
N LYS A 37 13.11 0.06 1.90
CA LYS A 37 13.31 1.22 2.77
C LYS A 37 13.23 0.75 4.24
N PRO A 38 14.35 0.35 4.85
CA PRO A 38 14.35 -0.09 6.25
C PRO A 38 13.78 0.97 7.19
N ASN A 39 12.98 0.56 8.17
CA ASN A 39 12.32 1.44 9.13
C ASN A 39 11.38 2.48 8.49
N ILE A 40 10.77 2.15 7.34
CA ILE A 40 9.80 3.02 6.68
C ILE A 40 8.62 3.30 7.61
N GLY A 41 8.29 4.58 7.74
CA GLY A 41 7.13 5.03 8.51
C GLY A 41 5.82 4.90 7.71
N TYR A 42 4.69 4.81 8.40
CA TYR A 42 3.36 4.66 7.77
C TYR A 42 3.10 5.66 6.63
N HIS A 43 3.39 6.95 6.87
CA HIS A 43 3.10 7.99 5.89
C HIS A 43 3.90 7.78 4.59
N ALA A 44 5.18 7.45 4.71
CA ALA A 44 6.03 7.17 3.55
C ALA A 44 5.60 5.89 2.84
N LEU A 45 5.24 4.83 3.58
CA LEU A 45 4.76 3.58 3.02
C LEU A 45 3.46 3.78 2.22
N LEU A 46 2.44 4.38 2.84
CA LEU A 46 1.14 4.62 2.22
C LEU A 46 1.23 5.55 1.01
N LYS A 47 2.07 6.60 1.09
CA LYS A 47 2.31 7.49 -0.04
C LYS A 47 3.03 6.79 -1.19
N THR A 48 4.02 5.94 -0.88
CA THR A 48 4.71 5.14 -1.90
C THR A 48 3.74 4.15 -2.55
N LEU A 49 2.89 3.49 -1.77
CA LEU A 49 1.87 2.59 -2.28
C LEU A 49 0.88 3.31 -3.20
N PHE A 50 0.43 4.52 -2.84
CA PHE A 50 -0.44 5.32 -3.70
C PHE A 50 0.18 5.60 -5.07
N PHE A 51 1.46 6.00 -5.13
CA PHE A 51 2.13 6.25 -6.40
C PHE A 51 2.36 4.98 -7.22
N ALA A 52 2.60 3.85 -6.55
CA ALA A 52 2.69 2.57 -7.24
C ALA A 52 1.34 2.19 -7.86
N GLU A 53 0.24 2.38 -7.15
CA GLU A 53 -1.12 2.18 -7.68
C GLU A 53 -1.44 3.12 -8.85
N GLU A 54 -1.12 4.41 -8.71
CA GLU A 54 -1.32 5.39 -9.78
C GLU A 54 -0.54 5.02 -11.04
N TYR A 55 0.74 4.68 -10.91
CA TYR A 55 1.56 4.19 -12.03
C TYR A 55 0.94 2.94 -12.65
N HIS A 56 0.60 1.95 -11.83
CA HIS A 56 0.13 0.66 -12.31
C HIS A 56 -1.24 0.78 -13.02
N LEU A 57 -2.14 1.65 -12.52
CA LEU A 57 -3.40 1.96 -13.18
C LEU A 57 -3.18 2.66 -14.53
N ASN A 58 -2.29 3.65 -14.58
CA ASN A 58 -2.04 4.41 -15.80
C ASN A 58 -1.38 3.57 -16.91
N HIS A 59 -0.57 2.57 -16.56
CA HIS A 59 0.18 1.76 -17.54
C HIS A 59 -0.47 0.41 -17.85
N TYR A 60 -1.16 -0.21 -16.89
CA TYR A 60 -1.71 -1.57 -17.03
C TYR A 60 -3.22 -1.67 -16.77
N GLY A 61 -3.89 -0.57 -16.42
CA GLY A 61 -5.34 -0.53 -16.26
C GLY A 61 -5.89 -1.32 -15.08
N ARG A 62 -5.06 -1.67 -14.09
CA ARG A 62 -5.48 -2.36 -12.86
C ARG A 62 -4.66 -1.90 -11.65
N PRO A 63 -5.14 -2.08 -10.42
CA PRO A 63 -4.35 -1.81 -9.23
C PRO A 63 -3.44 -2.99 -8.88
N ILE A 64 -2.52 -2.75 -7.95
CA ILE A 64 -1.66 -3.75 -7.32
C ILE A 64 -2.44 -4.47 -6.20
N VAL A 65 -2.93 -3.70 -5.23
CA VAL A 65 -3.63 -4.18 -4.02
C VAL A 65 -5.15 -3.99 -4.15
N GLY A 66 -5.58 -2.89 -4.77
CA GLY A 66 -7.00 -2.57 -4.92
C GLY A 66 -7.67 -2.10 -3.62
N ASP A 67 -6.94 -1.34 -2.81
CA ASP A 67 -7.46 -0.75 -1.57
C ASP A 67 -8.38 0.45 -1.84
N VAL A 68 -9.23 0.77 -0.88
CA VAL A 68 -10.03 1.99 -0.88
C VAL A 68 -9.18 3.14 -0.40
N TYR A 69 -9.11 4.21 -1.18
CA TYR A 69 -8.29 5.37 -0.83
C TYR A 69 -9.11 6.50 -0.21
N LEU A 70 -8.61 7.05 0.89
CA LEU A 70 -9.15 8.23 1.56
C LEU A 70 -8.24 9.43 1.34
N ALA A 71 -8.78 10.53 0.83
CA ALA A 71 -8.06 11.79 0.69
C ALA A 71 -8.00 12.52 2.05
N MET A 72 -6.94 12.30 2.82
CA MET A 72 -6.73 12.87 4.17
C MET A 72 -5.75 14.04 4.17
N ALA A 73 -5.74 14.88 5.21
CA ALA A 73 -4.95 16.12 5.26
C ALA A 73 -3.48 16.01 4.81
N TYR A 74 -2.83 14.87 5.08
CA TYR A 74 -1.42 14.65 4.73
C TYR A 74 -1.21 13.86 3.43
N GLY A 75 -2.26 13.42 2.76
CA GLY A 75 -2.17 12.66 1.52
C GLY A 75 -3.24 11.58 1.40
N PRO A 76 -3.24 10.85 0.29
CA PRO A 76 -4.08 9.68 0.11
C PRO A 76 -3.65 8.56 1.07
N VAL A 77 -4.62 7.88 1.66
CA VAL A 77 -4.41 6.78 2.61
C VAL A 77 -5.17 5.57 2.10
N ALA A 78 -4.43 4.48 1.83
CA ALA A 78 -4.99 3.16 1.58
C ALA A 78 -5.61 2.65 2.88
N SER A 79 -6.95 2.61 2.96
CA SER A 79 -7.67 2.46 4.22
C SER A 79 -7.36 1.14 4.90
N THR A 80 -7.53 0.01 4.21
CA THR A 80 -7.33 -1.30 4.84
C THR A 80 -5.85 -1.55 5.13
N THR A 81 -4.96 -1.14 4.23
CA THR A 81 -3.51 -1.22 4.45
C THR A 81 -3.11 -0.42 5.69
N TYR A 82 -3.70 0.76 5.91
CA TYR A 82 -3.44 1.56 7.10
C TYR A 82 -3.92 0.89 8.39
N ASP A 83 -5.08 0.23 8.35
CA ASP A 83 -5.62 -0.52 9.49
C ASP A 83 -4.75 -1.75 9.81
N ILE A 84 -4.24 -2.45 8.79
CA ILE A 84 -3.24 -3.53 8.94
C ILE A 84 -1.96 -3.00 9.62
N LEU A 85 -1.43 -1.86 9.15
CA LEU A 85 -0.22 -1.26 9.72
C LEU A 85 -0.40 -0.89 11.20
N LYS A 86 -1.58 -0.38 11.55
CA LYS A 86 -1.98 -0.05 12.92
C LYS A 86 -2.26 -1.24 13.81
N GLN A 87 -2.33 -2.44 13.24
CA GLN A 87 -2.73 -3.64 13.96
C GLN A 87 -4.16 -3.53 14.54
N GLU A 88 -5.07 -2.92 13.77
CA GLU A 88 -6.50 -2.87 14.14
C GLU A 88 -7.08 -4.29 14.19
N ALA A 89 -7.78 -4.63 15.27
CA ALA A 89 -8.22 -6.00 15.55
C ALA A 89 -9.01 -6.61 14.39
N LEU A 90 -9.99 -5.87 13.85
CA LEU A 90 -10.81 -6.33 12.72
C LEU A 90 -9.99 -6.54 11.44
N ALA A 91 -8.95 -5.75 11.21
CA ALA A 91 -8.10 -5.92 10.03
C ALA A 91 -7.21 -7.17 10.17
N ILE A 92 -6.73 -7.46 11.38
CA ILE A 92 -5.93 -8.65 11.67
C ILE A 92 -6.78 -9.91 11.62
N GLU A 93 -8.00 -9.89 12.16
CA GLU A 93 -8.91 -11.05 12.17
C GLU A 93 -9.24 -11.58 10.76
N LEU A 94 -9.15 -10.72 9.74
CA LEU A 94 -9.38 -11.11 8.35
C LEU A 94 -8.14 -11.73 7.68
N LEU A 95 -6.96 -11.62 8.31
CA LEU A 95 -5.74 -12.24 7.80
C LEU A 95 -5.72 -13.73 8.15
N ASP A 96 -5.29 -14.54 7.19
CA ASP A 96 -5.15 -15.99 7.38
C ASP A 96 -3.95 -16.35 8.29
N ASP A 97 -2.99 -15.42 8.44
CA ASP A 97 -1.68 -15.65 9.07
C ASP A 97 -1.32 -14.49 10.03
N ASP A 98 -0.37 -14.76 10.93
CA ASP A 98 0.24 -13.73 11.77
C ASP A 98 0.87 -12.59 10.95
N LEU A 99 0.91 -11.40 11.54
CA LEU A 99 1.54 -10.24 10.91
C LEU A 99 3.03 -10.49 10.66
N PRO A 100 3.51 -10.43 9.41
CA PRO A 100 4.88 -10.78 9.06
C PRO A 100 5.87 -9.62 9.27
N PHE A 101 5.54 -8.65 10.12
CA PHE A 101 6.34 -7.47 10.39
C PHE A 101 6.16 -6.99 11.84
N ASP A 102 7.21 -6.41 12.39
CA ASP A 102 7.15 -5.62 13.61
C ASP A 102 6.80 -4.18 13.30
N ASN A 103 6.15 -3.54 14.28
CA ASN A 103 5.78 -2.15 14.24
C ASN A 103 6.19 -1.47 15.55
N VAL A 104 7.28 -0.70 15.51
CA VAL A 104 7.80 0.06 16.65
C VAL A 104 7.76 1.54 16.28
N ASP A 105 7.06 2.35 17.06
CA ASP A 105 6.91 3.79 16.82
C ASP A 105 6.45 4.14 15.39
N LYS A 106 5.53 3.35 14.83
CA LYS A 106 5.00 3.48 13.45
C LYS A 106 6.04 3.23 12.36
N LYS A 107 7.15 2.58 12.67
CA LYS A 107 8.16 2.12 11.73
C LYS A 107 8.02 0.62 11.55
N ILE A 108 8.00 0.21 10.29
CA ILE A 108 7.81 -1.19 9.92
C ILE A 108 9.16 -1.87 9.73
N THR A 109 9.31 -3.03 10.37
CA THR A 109 10.46 -3.91 10.21
C THR A 109 9.97 -5.29 9.75
N PRO A 110 10.35 -5.77 8.55
CA PRO A 110 9.86 -7.05 8.06
C PRO A 110 10.50 -8.21 8.85
N LEU A 111 9.69 -9.19 9.27
CA LEU A 111 10.14 -10.41 9.96
C LEU A 111 10.53 -11.53 8.99
N ARG A 112 10.09 -11.41 7.74
CA ARG A 112 10.46 -12.31 6.63
C ARG A 112 10.61 -11.53 5.33
N LYS A 113 11.19 -12.18 4.32
CA LYS A 113 11.20 -11.66 2.96
C LYS A 113 9.78 -11.65 2.37
N PRO A 114 9.46 -10.69 1.47
CA PRO A 114 8.22 -10.72 0.72
C PRO A 114 8.15 -11.96 -0.17
N ASP A 115 6.99 -12.59 -0.23
CA ASP A 115 6.68 -13.66 -1.17
C ASP A 115 6.36 -13.04 -2.54
N LEU A 116 7.39 -12.95 -3.38
CA LEU A 116 7.28 -12.37 -4.72
C LEU A 116 6.32 -13.15 -5.63
N ARG A 117 5.91 -14.38 -5.29
CA ARG A 117 4.91 -15.13 -6.08
C ARG A 117 3.53 -14.48 -6.03
N GLN A 118 3.27 -13.63 -5.03
CA GLN A 118 2.03 -12.86 -4.92
C GLN A 118 2.07 -11.55 -5.72
N LEU A 119 3.24 -11.14 -6.21
CA LEU A 119 3.44 -9.88 -6.94
C LEU A 119 3.81 -10.20 -8.38
N SER A 120 3.04 -9.67 -9.34
CA SER A 120 3.42 -9.83 -10.75
C SER A 120 4.69 -9.03 -11.08
N PRO A 121 5.37 -9.33 -12.20
CA PRO A 121 6.47 -8.48 -12.68
C PRO A 121 6.07 -7.01 -12.85
N SER A 122 4.85 -6.73 -13.31
CA SER A 122 4.32 -5.36 -13.45
C SER A 122 4.04 -4.71 -12.10
N ASP A 123 3.59 -5.47 -11.09
CA ASP A 123 3.41 -4.97 -9.71
C ASP A 123 4.78 -4.50 -9.17
N ILE A 124 5.83 -5.30 -9.35
CA ILE A 124 7.19 -4.98 -8.92
C ILE A 124 7.73 -3.76 -9.66
N GLU A 125 7.52 -3.66 -10.98
CA GLU A 125 7.92 -2.49 -11.78
C GLU A 125 7.31 -1.20 -11.21
N ALA A 126 6.01 -1.20 -10.93
CA ALA A 126 5.31 -0.05 -10.36
C ALA A 126 5.81 0.31 -8.95
N LEU A 127 6.11 -0.69 -8.11
CA LEU A 127 6.70 -0.48 -6.79
C LEU A 127 8.12 0.10 -6.88
N GLU A 128 8.93 -0.36 -7.85
CA GLU A 128 10.27 0.17 -8.11
C GLU A 128 10.23 1.60 -8.66
N TYR A 129 9.24 1.93 -9.48
CA TYR A 129 8.96 3.30 -9.90
C TYR A 129 8.67 4.18 -8.68
N ALA A 130 7.69 3.79 -7.85
CA ALA A 130 7.24 4.61 -6.73
C ALA A 130 8.29 4.77 -5.61
N VAL A 131 9.20 3.83 -5.45
CA VAL A 131 10.29 3.95 -4.47
C VAL A 131 11.29 5.04 -4.84
N LYS A 132 11.44 5.36 -6.13
CA LYS A 132 12.38 6.37 -6.66
C LYS A 132 11.83 7.79 -6.61
N ASP A 133 10.49 7.94 -6.60
CA ASP A 133 9.77 9.22 -6.38
C ASP A 133 9.81 9.68 -4.90
#